data_AF-W7AUA1-F1
#
_entry.id   AF-W7AUA1-F1
#
_cell.length_a   1.000
_cell.length_b   1.000
_cell.length_c   1.000
_cell.angle_alpha   90.00
_cell.angle_beta   90.00
_cell.angle_gamma   90.00
#
_symmetry.space_group_name_H-M   'P 1'
#
loop_
_entity.id
_entity.type
_entity.pdbx_description
1 polymer ?
#
loop_
_entity_poly.entity_id
_entity_poly.type
_entity_poly.pdbx_seq_one_letter_code
_entity_poly.pdbx_strand_id
1 'polypeptide(L)' 'MPGYENDVIMAAGTFIQGASLELTADGPIRPPYELYVQGGLTYEHVKIAVSEAVNELFSCK' A
#
# COMPACT_ATOMS: atom_id res chain seq x y z
N MET A 1 2.99 -11.11 9.91
CA MET A 1 2.41 -10.27 10.99
C MET A 1 1.76 -11.19 12.02
N PRO A 2 1.86 -10.94 13.34
CA PRO A 2 1.32 -11.87 14.35
C PRO A 2 -0.16 -12.16 14.11
N GLY A 3 -0.53 -13.43 13.99
CA GLY A 3 -1.91 -13.86 13.76
C GLY A 3 -2.33 -14.03 12.29
N TYR A 4 -1.44 -13.78 11.31
CA TYR A 4 -1.70 -14.08 9.90
C TYR A 4 -1.11 -15.43 9.52
N GLU A 5 -1.89 -16.27 8.82
CA GLU A 5 -1.45 -17.58 8.32
C GLU A 5 -0.40 -17.49 7.20
N ASN A 6 -0.40 -16.37 6.47
CA ASN A 6 0.54 -16.12 5.39
C ASN A 6 1.30 -14.83 5.64
N ASP A 7 2.47 -14.71 5.01
CA ASP A 7 3.24 -13.48 5.04
C ASP A 7 2.44 -12.32 4.45
N VAL A 8 2.64 -11.13 5.01
CA VAL A 8 1.92 -9.91 4.63
C VAL A 8 2.96 -8.87 4.30
N ILE A 9 2.78 -8.20 3.16
CA ILE A 9 3.53 -7.00 2.82
C ILE A 9 2.74 -5.77 3.27
N MET A 10 3.43 -4.72 3.73
CA MET A 10 2.82 -3.49 4.19
C MET A 10 3.69 -2.28 3.80
N ALA A 11 3.07 -1.31 3.14
CA ALA A 11 3.56 0.04 2.97
C ALA A 11 2.80 0.97 3.93
N ALA A 12 3.50 1.47 4.95
CA ALA A 12 2.94 2.31 6.00
C ALA A 12 3.86 3.51 6.29
N GLY A 13 4.10 4.33 5.26
CA GLY A 13 4.90 5.56 5.35
C GLY A 13 4.12 6.70 6.01
N THR A 14 3.59 6.45 7.21
CA THR A 14 2.67 7.36 7.91
C THR A 14 3.41 8.24 8.92
N PHE A 15 2.96 9.48 9.11
CA PHE A 15 3.50 10.40 10.13
C PHE A 15 3.26 9.86 11.54
N ILE A 16 2.06 9.30 11.77
CA ILE A 16 1.72 8.61 13.01
C ILE A 16 1.75 7.11 12.75
N GLN A 17 2.50 6.38 13.57
CA GLN A 17 2.67 4.94 13.39
C GLN A 17 1.32 4.21 13.48
N GLY A 18 0.97 3.48 12.41
CA GLY A 18 -0.27 2.71 12.33
C GLY A 18 -1.53 3.51 11.99
N ALA A 19 -1.39 4.79 11.59
CA ALA A 19 -2.52 5.59 11.16
C ALA A 19 -3.05 5.14 9.79
N SER A 20 -4.19 4.45 9.77
CA SER A 20 -4.86 4.01 8.54
C SER A 20 -5.66 5.10 7.82
N LEU A 21 -5.71 6.31 8.38
CA LEU A 21 -6.24 7.50 7.69
C LEU A 21 -5.24 8.06 6.68
N GLU A 22 -3.95 7.85 6.92
CA GLU A 22 -2.90 8.17 5.97
C GLU A 22 -2.84 7.10 4.88
N LEU A 23 -2.15 7.38 3.77
CA LEU A 23 -2.09 6.43 2.65
C LEU A 23 -1.28 5.19 3.06
N THR A 24 -1.92 4.03 3.01
CA THR A 24 -1.30 2.73 3.29
C THR A 24 -1.67 1.70 2.23
N ALA A 25 -0.80 0.70 2.05
CA ALA A 25 -1.11 -0.45 1.23
C ALA A 25 -0.65 -1.75 1.88
N ASP A 26 -1.51 -2.75 2.00
CA ASP A 26 -1.15 -4.03 2.58
C ASP A 26 -1.95 -5.20 2.00
N GLY A 27 -1.38 -6.40 2.08
CA GLY A 27 -2.01 -7.60 1.52
C GLY A 27 -1.20 -8.87 1.78
N PRO A 28 -1.86 -10.04 1.84
CA PRO A 28 -1.17 -11.30 2.02
C PRO A 28 -0.43 -11.71 0.76
N ILE A 29 0.79 -12.24 0.91
CA ILE A 29 1.61 -12.78 -0.17
C ILE A 29 1.12 -14.20 -0.51
N ARG A 30 -0.11 -14.28 -1.02
CA ARG A 30 -0.75 -15.51 -1.48
C ARG A 30 -1.70 -15.22 -2.63
N PRO A 31 -1.96 -16.18 -3.52
CA PRO A 31 -2.99 -16.03 -4.55
C PRO A 31 -4.37 -15.64 -3.96
N PRO A 32 -5.11 -14.72 -4.59
CA PRO A 32 -4.86 -14.07 -5.89
C PRO A 32 -3.99 -12.78 -5.83
N TYR A 33 -3.15 -12.63 -4.81
CA TYR A 33 -2.24 -11.49 -4.59
C TYR A 33 -2.96 -10.15 -4.49
N GLU A 34 -4.05 -10.13 -3.74
CA GLU A 34 -4.82 -8.91 -3.46
C GLU A 34 -4.04 -7.95 -2.56
N LEU A 35 -4.06 -6.67 -2.95
CA LEU A 35 -3.47 -5.57 -2.22
C LEU A 35 -4.56 -4.53 -1.92
N TYR A 36 -4.75 -4.20 -0.65
CA TYR A 36 -5.67 -3.15 -0.22
C TYR A 36 -4.92 -1.83 -0.18
N VAL A 37 -5.26 -0.92 -1.10
CA VAL A 37 -4.70 0.43 -1.17
C VAL A 37 -5.76 1.42 -0.69
N GLN A 38 -5.51 2.07 0.45
CA GLN A 38 -6.53 2.83 1.17
C GLN A 38 -5.95 4.02 1.95
N GLY A 39 -6.84 4.89 2.43
CA GLY A 39 -6.45 6.09 3.16
C GLY A 39 -5.88 7.19 2.25
N GLY A 40 -5.39 8.25 2.87
CA GLY A 40 -4.87 9.43 2.20
C GLY A 40 -5.44 10.72 2.81
N LEU A 41 -4.56 11.54 3.39
CA LEU A 41 -4.96 12.82 3.98
C LEU A 41 -5.38 13.85 2.92
N THR A 42 -4.77 13.78 1.74
CA THR A 42 -5.07 14.66 0.61
C THR A 42 -5.21 13.85 -0.66
N TYR A 43 -6.17 14.24 -1.50
CA TYR A 43 -6.45 13.56 -2.76
C TYR A 43 -5.26 13.64 -3.73
N GLU A 44 -4.52 14.74 -3.68
CA GLU A 44 -3.33 14.99 -4.49
C GLU A 44 -2.24 13.97 -4.18
N HIS A 45 -1.99 13.71 -2.90
CA HIS A 45 -0.99 12.72 -2.48
C HIS A 45 -1.35 11.32 -3.00
N VAL A 46 -2.61 10.92 -2.86
CA VAL A 46 -3.08 9.60 -3.35
C VAL A 46 -2.89 9.48 -4.86
N LYS A 47 -3.30 10.49 -5.63
CA LYS A 47 -3.11 10.47 -7.10
C LYS A 47 -1.66 10.34 -7.51
N ILE A 48 -0.76 11.10 -6.87
CA ILE A 48 0.68 11.04 -7.17
C ILE A 48 1.21 9.65 -6.84
N ALA A 49 0.97 9.16 -5.63
CA ALA A 49 1.51 7.88 -5.16
C ALA A 49 1.05 6.69 -6.03
N VAL A 50 -0.24 6.62 -6.37
CA VAL A 50 -0.77 5.54 -7.22
C VAL A 50 -0.24 5.65 -8.64
N SER A 51 -0.12 6.86 -9.19
CA SER A 51 0.41 7.05 -10.55
C SER A 51 1.88 6.64 -10.63
N GLU A 52 2.70 7.02 -9.64
CA GLU A 52 4.10 6.62 -9.56
C GLU A 52 4.25 5.10 -9.36
N ALA A 53 3.44 4.47 -8.51
CA ALA A 53 3.47 3.01 -8.33
C ALA A 53 3.17 2.25 -9.63
N VAL A 54 2.18 2.71 -10.40
CA VAL A 54 1.86 2.16 -11.71
C VAL A 54 3.00 2.42 -12.70
N ASN A 55 3.55 3.63 -12.73
CA ASN A 55 4.67 3.98 -13.59
C ASN A 55 5.90 3.11 -13.30
N GLU A 56 6.26 2.91 -12.04
CA GLU A 56 7.40 2.06 -11.64
C GLU A 56 7.20 0.61 -12.11
N LEU A 57 5.99 0.07 -11.91
CA LEU A 57 5.66 -1.30 -12.28
C LEU A 57 5.74 -1.55 -13.80
N PHE A 58 5.37 -0.57 -14.63
CA PHE A 58 5.36 -0.72 -16.09
C PHE A 58 6.56 -0.11 -16.82
N SER A 59 7.32 0.79 -16.19
CA SER A 59 8.48 1.46 -16.81
C SER A 59 9.79 0.70 -16.61
N CYS A 60 9.84 -0.23 -15.64
CA CYS A 60 10.96 -1.14 -15.51
C CYS A 60 10.87 -2.24 -16.59
N LYS A 61 11.56 -2.02 -17.72
CA LYS A 61 11.89 -3.05 -18.71
C LYS A 61 13.21 -3.71 -18.39
#